data_AF-A0A6P6TD59-F1
#
_entry.id   AF-A0A6P6TD59-F1
#
_cell.length_a   1.000
_cell.length_b   1.000
_cell.length_c   1.000
_cell.angle_alpha   90.00
_cell.angle_beta   90.00
_cell.angle_gamma   90.00
#
_symmetry.space_group_name_H-M   'P 1'
#
loop_
_entity.id
_entity.type
_entity.pdbx_description
1 polymer ?
#
loop_
_entity_poly.entity_id
_entity_poly.type
_entity_poly.pdbx_seq_one_letter_code
_entity_poly.pdbx_strand_id
1 'polypeptide(L)'
;MEQVGGLSAHTELISHKCPWREMAPRNASFKKIILGSSSVARRQILSEMGFEFTVMVHLTADIDEKSVRKEKPEDLVMALAEAKADAIISRLKNTSYLGENEQPVLLITADTVAVFEGTVREKPSSKEEARKYLRDYSRGHTSVLGSVVVSNLTSGNRKGGWDRAEVYFHEIPDDVIDNLWHC
;
A
#
# COMPACT_ATOMS: atom_id res chain seq x y z
N MET A 1 -37.79 -24.00 -17.03
CA MET A 1 -36.72 -23.56 -17.96
C MET A 1 -36.88 -22.04 -18.02
N GLU A 2 -35.97 -21.20 -17.54
CA GLU A 2 -34.52 -21.28 -17.37
C GLU A 2 -34.10 -20.68 -16.02
N GLN A 3 -33.05 -21.27 -15.43
CA GLN A 3 -32.31 -20.65 -14.34
C GLN A 3 -31.26 -19.72 -14.93
N VAL A 4 -31.25 -18.47 -14.50
CA VAL A 4 -30.20 -17.50 -14.82
C VAL A 4 -29.09 -17.66 -13.78
N GLY A 5 -28.00 -18.31 -14.18
CA GLY A 5 -26.84 -18.55 -13.32
C GLY A 5 -26.07 -17.26 -13.06
N GLY A 6 -26.27 -16.67 -11.90
CA GLY A 6 -25.39 -15.63 -11.37
C GLY A 6 -24.04 -16.22 -11.00
N LEU A 7 -22.96 -15.69 -11.59
CA LEU A 7 -21.59 -15.99 -11.19
C LEU A 7 -21.35 -15.44 -9.78
N SER A 8 -21.59 -16.30 -8.79
CA SER A 8 -21.09 -16.13 -7.42
C SER A 8 -19.58 -16.30 -7.46
N ALA A 9 -18.84 -15.20 -7.35
CA ALA A 9 -17.45 -15.26 -6.94
C ALA A 9 -17.43 -15.77 -5.50
N HIS A 10 -17.20 -17.08 -5.34
CA HIS A 10 -16.89 -17.67 -4.04
C HIS A 10 -15.50 -17.20 -3.63
N THR A 11 -15.43 -15.98 -3.08
CA THR A 11 -14.37 -15.64 -2.14
C THR A 11 -14.70 -16.41 -0.88
N GLU A 12 -14.12 -17.60 -0.70
CA GLU A 12 -13.93 -18.14 0.65
C GLU A 12 -12.93 -17.21 1.37
N LEU A 13 -13.44 -16.06 1.80
CA LEU A 13 -12.91 -15.37 2.96
C LEU A 13 -13.11 -16.35 4.10
N ILE A 14 -12.06 -17.12 4.39
CA ILE A 14 -11.99 -17.88 5.61
C ILE A 14 -12.30 -16.87 6.73
N SER A 15 -13.47 -17.03 7.35
CA SER A 15 -14.00 -16.22 8.44
C SER A 15 -13.19 -16.46 9.72
N HIS A 16 -11.89 -16.20 9.64
CA HIS A 16 -11.12 -15.87 10.81
C HIS A 16 -11.43 -14.41 11.07
N LYS A 17 -12.20 -14.13 12.13
CA LYS A 17 -12.32 -12.79 12.71
C LYS A 17 -10.95 -12.11 12.62
N CYS A 18 -10.81 -11.07 11.80
CA CYS A 18 -9.54 -10.36 11.64
C CYS A 18 -9.03 -9.94 13.04
N PRO A 19 -7.94 -10.54 13.55
CA PRO A 19 -7.50 -10.36 14.94
C PRO A 19 -7.20 -8.89 15.28
N TRP A 20 -6.83 -8.11 14.26
CA TRP A 20 -6.51 -6.68 14.38
C TRP A 20 -7.64 -5.83 14.94
N ARG A 21 -8.90 -6.26 14.77
CA ARG A 21 -10.08 -5.51 15.23
C ARG A 21 -10.19 -5.47 16.76
N GLU A 22 -9.63 -6.47 17.43
CA GLU A 22 -9.51 -6.52 18.90
C GLU A 22 -8.18 -5.93 19.40
N MET A 23 -7.20 -5.74 18.49
CA MET A 23 -5.88 -5.15 18.78
C MET A 23 -5.81 -3.64 18.56
N ALA A 24 -6.88 -2.99 18.08
CA ALA A 24 -6.95 -1.53 18.02
C ALA A 24 -6.71 -0.99 19.44
N PRO A 25 -5.62 -0.22 19.67
CA PRO A 25 -5.24 0.13 21.02
C PRO A 25 -6.30 1.09 21.57
N ARG A 26 -7.10 0.59 22.53
CA ARG A 26 -8.06 1.40 23.28
C ARG A 26 -7.39 2.54 24.09
N ASN A 27 -6.05 2.56 24.17
CA ASN A 27 -5.22 3.50 24.92
C ASN A 27 -3.83 3.70 24.28
N ALA A 28 -3.71 4.05 23.00
CA ALA A 28 -2.43 4.55 22.50
C ALA A 28 -2.35 6.07 22.70
N SER A 29 -1.42 6.54 23.53
CA SER A 29 -1.26 7.96 23.91
C SER A 29 -0.51 8.82 22.88
N PHE A 30 -0.68 8.56 21.58
CA PHE A 30 -0.12 9.43 20.53
C PHE A 30 -1.19 10.42 20.05
N LYS A 31 -0.84 11.70 19.98
CA LYS A 31 -1.80 12.77 19.64
C LYS A 31 -2.17 12.77 18.16
N LYS A 32 -1.30 12.22 17.29
CA LYS A 32 -1.40 12.42 15.85
C LYS A 32 -0.71 11.32 15.04
N ILE A 33 -1.46 10.69 14.15
CA ILE A 33 -0.93 9.87 13.06
C ILE A 33 -0.92 10.72 11.78
N ILE A 34 0.17 10.64 11.03
CA ILE A 34 0.32 11.17 9.69
C ILE A 34 0.44 10.00 8.73
N LEU A 35 -0.41 9.96 7.71
CA LEU A 35 -0.31 9.02 6.60
C LEU A 35 0.40 9.69 5.42
N GLY A 36 1.61 9.23 5.12
CA GLY A 36 2.41 9.65 3.98
C GLY A 36 2.15 8.83 2.72
N SER A 37 0.89 8.59 2.37
CA SER A 37 0.50 7.76 1.22
C SER A 37 -0.70 8.33 0.46
N SER A 38 -0.60 8.34 -0.87
CA SER A 38 -1.67 8.75 -1.80
C SER A 38 -2.77 7.70 -1.96
N SER A 39 -2.48 6.44 -1.61
CA SER A 39 -3.37 5.31 -1.83
C SER A 39 -4.71 5.44 -1.08
N VAL A 40 -5.81 5.34 -1.83
CA VAL A 40 -7.19 5.28 -1.29
C VAL A 40 -7.34 4.06 -0.37
N ALA A 41 -6.87 2.89 -0.81
CA ALA A 41 -6.97 1.65 -0.05
C ALA A 41 -6.29 1.75 1.33
N ARG A 42 -5.10 2.35 1.40
CA ARG A 42 -4.40 2.51 2.69
C ARG A 42 -5.09 3.47 3.64
N ARG A 43 -5.73 4.54 3.11
CA ARG A 43 -6.59 5.41 3.92
C ARG A 43 -7.76 4.63 4.50
N GLN A 44 -8.44 3.86 3.66
CA GLN A 44 -9.58 3.07 4.07
C GLN A 44 -9.22 2.05 5.16
N ILE A 45 -8.13 1.30 4.97
CA ILE A 45 -7.65 0.32 5.98
C ILE A 45 -7.39 1.00 7.33
N LEU A 46 -6.66 2.12 7.36
CA LEU A 46 -6.39 2.83 8.62
C LEU A 46 -7.65 3.37 9.28
N SER A 47 -8.61 3.88 8.48
CA SER A 47 -9.91 4.34 8.99
C SER A 47 -10.75 3.19 9.54
N GLU A 48 -10.78 2.03 8.87
CA GLU A 48 -11.49 0.84 9.32
C GLU A 48 -10.89 0.23 10.61
N MET A 49 -9.60 0.43 10.84
CA MET A 49 -8.92 0.11 12.09
C MET A 49 -9.24 1.10 13.23
N GLY A 50 -9.96 2.18 12.95
CA GLY A 50 -10.38 3.18 13.93
C GLY A 50 -9.34 4.27 14.23
N PHE A 51 -8.33 4.44 13.37
CA PHE A 51 -7.33 5.48 13.57
C PHE A 51 -7.79 6.83 12.98
N GLU A 52 -7.58 7.90 13.76
CA GLU A 52 -7.63 9.27 13.26
C GLU A 52 -6.24 9.68 12.73
N PHE A 53 -6.18 10.16 11.49
CA PHE A 53 -4.91 10.53 10.86
C PHE A 53 -5.05 11.71 9.90
N THR A 54 -3.95 12.42 9.69
CA THR A 54 -3.81 13.46 8.66
C THR A 54 -3.08 12.89 7.46
N VAL A 55 -3.57 13.15 6.25
CA VAL A 55 -2.93 12.69 5.01
C VAL A 55 -1.97 13.77 4.50
N MET A 56 -0.68 13.44 4.33
CA MET A 56 0.35 14.39 3.89
C MET A 56 1.01 13.97 2.56
N VAL A 57 0.17 13.68 1.56
CA VAL A 57 0.63 13.20 0.24
C VAL A 57 1.40 14.26 -0.56
N HIS A 58 1.05 15.53 -0.39
CA HIS A 58 1.67 16.64 -1.14
C HIS A 58 3.18 16.76 -0.84
N LEU A 59 3.66 16.19 0.26
CA LEU A 59 5.07 16.17 0.64
C LEU A 59 5.87 15.05 -0.03
N THR A 60 5.24 14.14 -0.77
CA THR A 60 5.92 13.05 -1.52
C THR A 60 5.87 13.25 -3.03
N ALA A 61 5.33 14.37 -3.52
CA ALA A 61 5.04 14.57 -4.95
C ALA A 61 6.29 14.54 -5.86
N ASP A 62 7.47 14.80 -5.31
CA ASP A 62 8.72 14.92 -6.08
C ASP A 62 9.67 13.73 -5.87
N ILE A 63 9.22 12.64 -5.24
CA ILE A 63 10.05 11.44 -5.11
C ILE A 63 10.02 10.72 -6.45
N ASP A 64 11.18 10.70 -7.11
CA ASP A 64 11.37 9.83 -8.26
C ASP A 64 11.51 8.38 -7.79
N GLU A 65 10.37 7.71 -7.59
CA GLU A 65 10.31 6.30 -7.19
C GLU A 65 11.12 5.40 -8.16
N LYS A 66 11.27 5.81 -9.43
CA LYS A 66 12.02 5.05 -10.44
C LYS A 66 13.54 5.14 -10.27
N SER A 67 14.03 6.12 -9.51
CA SER A 67 15.45 6.25 -9.16
C SER A 67 15.88 5.26 -8.08
N VAL A 68 14.93 4.77 -7.28
CA VAL A 68 15.20 3.77 -6.24
C VAL A 68 15.18 2.40 -6.89
N ARG A 69 16.36 1.81 -7.07
CA ARG A 69 16.52 0.48 -7.64
C ARG A 69 17.26 -0.42 -6.65
N LYS A 70 16.69 -1.60 -6.42
CA LYS A 70 17.28 -2.68 -5.63
C LYS A 70 17.08 -3.98 -6.39
N GLU A 71 18.02 -4.91 -6.24
CA GLU A 71 17.97 -6.21 -6.90
C GLU A 71 16.86 -7.09 -6.33
N LYS A 72 16.68 -7.06 -5.01
CA LYS A 72 15.63 -7.81 -4.32
C LYS A 72 14.35 -6.98 -4.19
N PRO A 73 13.18 -7.53 -4.56
CA PRO A 73 11.90 -6.85 -4.42
C PRO A 73 11.59 -6.40 -2.98
N GLU A 74 12.02 -7.18 -1.98
CA GLU A 74 11.88 -6.88 -0.55
C GLU A 74 12.63 -5.60 -0.18
N ASP A 75 13.88 -5.51 -0.62
CA ASP A 75 14.73 -4.34 -0.37
C ASP A 75 14.20 -3.12 -1.14
N LEU A 76 13.67 -3.32 -2.34
CA LEU A 76 13.07 -2.27 -3.15
C LEU A 76 11.87 -1.65 -2.43
N VAL A 77 10.91 -2.47 -2.02
CA VAL A 77 9.67 -1.98 -1.41
C VAL A 77 9.94 -1.31 -0.06
N MET A 78 10.91 -1.79 0.71
CA MET A 78 11.38 -1.12 1.93
C MET A 78 12.01 0.24 1.62
N ALA A 79 12.95 0.29 0.67
CA ALA A 79 13.63 1.52 0.30
C ALA A 79 12.66 2.60 -0.22
N LEU A 80 11.61 2.21 -0.95
CA LEU A 80 10.57 3.13 -1.40
C LEU A 80 9.77 3.72 -0.24
N ALA A 81 9.37 2.92 0.75
CA ALA A 81 8.68 3.42 1.93
C ALA A 81 9.56 4.31 2.81
N GLU A 82 10.85 4.00 2.93
CA GLU A 82 11.84 4.81 3.63
C GLU A 82 12.08 6.15 2.93
N ALA A 83 12.26 6.15 1.60
CA ALA A 83 12.42 7.36 0.80
C ALA A 83 11.20 8.30 0.96
N LYS A 84 9.99 7.73 1.02
CA LYS A 84 8.76 8.49 1.34
C LYS A 84 8.82 9.11 2.71
N ALA A 85 9.27 8.37 3.72
CA ALA A 85 9.39 8.90 5.07
C ALA A 85 10.42 10.05 5.10
N ASP A 86 11.58 9.87 4.47
CA ASP A 86 12.67 10.85 4.48
C ASP A 86 12.28 12.15 3.77
N ALA A 87 11.58 12.07 2.63
CA ALA A 87 11.08 13.24 1.93
C ALA A 87 10.09 14.05 2.77
N ILE A 88 9.14 13.37 3.42
CA ILE A 88 8.15 14.00 4.30
C ILE A 88 8.85 14.64 5.50
N ILE A 89 9.73 13.90 6.19
CA ILE A 89 10.46 14.39 7.36
C ILE A 89 11.29 15.63 7.01
N SER A 90 11.99 15.61 5.87
CA SER A 90 12.82 16.73 5.42
C SER A 90 11.99 17.99 5.19
N ARG A 91 10.78 17.86 4.62
CA ARG A 91 9.87 18.99 4.43
C ARG A 91 9.24 19.45 5.73
N LEU A 92 8.89 18.52 6.63
CA LEU A 92 8.33 18.84 7.94
C LEU A 92 9.31 19.63 8.81
N LYS A 93 10.62 19.35 8.74
CA LYS A 93 11.65 20.14 9.43
C LYS A 93 11.67 21.61 9.00
N ASN A 94 11.28 21.91 7.76
CA ASN A 94 11.21 23.26 7.22
C ASN A 94 9.89 23.97 7.56
N THR A 95 8.99 23.31 8.28
CA THR A 95 7.70 23.85 8.71
C THR A 95 7.62 23.79 10.23
N SER A 96 6.99 24.78 10.87
CA SER A 96 6.74 24.79 12.33
C SER A 96 5.73 23.73 12.79
N TYR A 97 5.50 22.67 12.00
CA TYR A 97 4.59 21.56 12.30
C TYR A 97 5.04 20.72 13.49
N LEU A 98 6.35 20.69 13.76
CA LEU A 98 6.96 20.07 14.93
C LEU A 98 7.15 21.13 16.04
N GLY A 99 6.09 21.90 16.34
CA GLY A 99 6.08 22.73 17.53
C GLY A 99 6.16 21.87 18.80
N GLU A 100 6.71 22.44 19.88
CA GLU A 100 6.92 21.83 21.21
C GLU A 100 5.66 21.13 21.74
N ASN A 101 5.40 19.90 21.30
CA ASN A 101 4.30 19.08 21.77
C ASN A 101 4.88 17.87 22.48
N GLU A 102 4.49 17.68 23.74
CA GLU A 102 4.95 16.60 24.61
C GLU A 102 4.51 15.19 24.14
N GLN A 103 3.63 15.09 23.14
CA GLN A 103 3.10 13.81 22.66
C GLN A 103 3.68 13.38 21.31
N PRO A 104 3.97 12.07 21.13
CA PRO A 104 4.63 11.57 19.94
C PRO A 104 3.74 11.70 18.70
N VAL A 105 4.33 12.17 17.59
CA VAL A 105 3.72 12.17 16.26
C VAL A 105 4.26 11.00 15.45
N LEU A 106 3.38 10.13 14.96
CA LEU A 106 3.76 8.97 14.14
C LEU A 106 3.51 9.28 12.66
N LEU A 107 4.55 9.11 11.84
CA LEU A 107 4.45 9.09 10.39
C LEU A 107 4.44 7.65 9.90
N ILE A 108 3.39 7.28 9.16
CA ILE A 108 3.26 5.98 8.50
C ILE A 108 3.44 6.19 7.00
N THR A 109 4.45 5.56 6.43
CA THR A 109 4.65 5.44 4.98
C THR A 109 4.60 3.97 4.59
N ALA A 110 4.27 3.73 3.33
CA ALA A 110 4.13 2.37 2.81
C ALA A 110 4.38 2.36 1.31
N ASP A 111 4.85 1.22 0.83
CA ASP A 111 4.96 0.97 -0.60
C ASP A 111 4.47 -0.43 -0.99
N THR A 112 4.19 -0.65 -2.27
CA THR A 112 3.66 -1.92 -2.75
C THR A 112 4.08 -2.15 -4.20
N VAL A 113 4.65 -3.32 -4.47
CA VAL A 113 5.08 -3.75 -5.80
C VAL A 113 4.51 -5.11 -6.14
N ALA A 114 4.21 -5.36 -7.41
CA ALA A 114 3.89 -6.68 -7.91
C ALA A 114 5.16 -7.35 -8.43
N VAL A 115 5.27 -8.66 -8.27
CA VAL A 115 6.36 -9.49 -8.80
C VAL A 115 5.74 -10.63 -9.59
N PHE A 116 6.09 -10.73 -10.86
CA PHE A 116 5.65 -11.79 -11.75
C PHE A 116 6.86 -12.38 -12.46
N GLU A 117 7.01 -13.70 -12.41
CA GLU A 117 8.16 -14.43 -12.96
C GLU A 117 9.51 -13.81 -12.54
N GLY A 118 9.63 -13.47 -11.25
CA GLY A 118 10.85 -12.87 -10.69
C GLY A 118 11.09 -11.40 -11.06
N THR A 119 10.23 -10.78 -11.86
CA THR A 119 10.37 -9.39 -12.29
C THR A 119 9.40 -8.47 -11.55
N VAL A 120 9.91 -7.36 -11.02
CA VAL A 120 9.09 -6.31 -10.41
C VAL A 120 8.28 -5.58 -11.50
N ARG A 121 6.98 -5.48 -11.29
CA ARG A 121 6.05 -4.70 -12.10
C ARG A 121 5.57 -3.48 -11.31
N GLU A 122 5.87 -2.31 -11.84
CA GLU A 122 5.34 -1.04 -11.36
C GLU A 122 3.90 -0.82 -11.87
N LYS A 123 3.32 0.34 -11.57
CA LYS A 123 2.05 0.74 -12.19
C LYS A 123 2.22 0.79 -13.71
N PRO A 124 1.30 0.18 -14.48
CA PRO A 124 1.36 0.25 -15.93
C PRO A 124 1.29 1.71 -16.38
N SER A 125 2.14 2.06 -17.33
CA SER A 125 2.25 3.39 -17.94
C SER A 125 1.25 3.61 -19.08
N SER A 126 0.68 2.52 -19.64
CA SER A 126 -0.33 2.56 -20.69
C SER A 126 -1.42 1.50 -20.54
N LYS A 127 -2.52 1.66 -21.28
CA LYS A 127 -3.61 0.68 -21.35
C LYS A 127 -3.13 -0.66 -21.92
N GLU A 128 -2.23 -0.62 -22.91
CA GLU A 128 -1.64 -1.80 -23.53
C GLU A 128 -0.77 -2.57 -22.55
N GLU A 129 0.04 -1.86 -21.76
CA GLU A 129 0.85 -2.47 -20.70
C GLU A 129 -0.03 -3.08 -19.61
N ALA A 130 -1.10 -2.38 -19.20
CA ALA A 130 -2.07 -2.92 -18.26
C ALA A 130 -2.75 -4.19 -18.78
N ARG A 131 -3.19 -4.21 -20.06
CA ARG A 131 -3.76 -5.39 -20.71
C ARG A 131 -2.76 -6.55 -20.73
N LYS A 132 -1.49 -6.28 -21.06
CA LYS A 132 -0.42 -7.28 -21.00
C LYS A 132 -0.26 -7.85 -19.59
N TYR A 133 -0.20 -7.00 -18.57
CA TYR A 133 -0.05 -7.45 -17.19
C TYR A 133 -1.19 -8.37 -16.75
N LEU A 134 -2.43 -8.01 -17.04
CA LEU A 134 -3.61 -8.82 -16.69
C LEU A 134 -3.59 -10.19 -17.39
N ARG A 135 -3.26 -10.24 -18.68
CA ARG A 135 -3.14 -11.51 -19.42
C ARG A 135 -2.04 -12.41 -18.86
N ASP A 136 -0.91 -11.82 -18.49
CA ASP A 136 0.21 -12.57 -17.91
C ASP A 136 -0.18 -13.15 -16.54
N TYR A 137 -0.90 -12.39 -15.72
CA TYR A 137 -1.36 -12.84 -14.40
C TYR A 137 -2.30 -14.05 -14.46
N SER A 138 -3.02 -14.26 -15.57
CA SER A 138 -3.82 -15.47 -15.78
C SER A 138 -3.02 -16.74 -16.02
N ARG A 139 -1.71 -16.64 -16.28
CA ARG A 139 -0.86 -17.78 -16.67
C ARG A 139 0.05 -18.29 -15.55
N GLY A 140 0.05 -17.62 -14.39
CA GLY A 140 0.91 -17.95 -13.27
C GLY A 140 0.43 -17.33 -11.97
N HIS A 141 1.28 -17.38 -10.96
CA HIS A 141 1.04 -16.68 -9.70
C HIS A 141 1.79 -15.35 -9.69
N THR A 142 1.16 -14.32 -9.13
CA THR A 142 1.77 -13.02 -8.90
C THR A 142 2.00 -12.85 -7.42
N SER A 143 3.20 -12.46 -7.00
CA SER A 143 3.41 -12.02 -5.62
C SER A 143 3.16 -10.52 -5.52
N VAL A 144 2.51 -10.08 -4.45
CA VAL A 144 2.41 -8.68 -4.05
C VAL A 144 3.26 -8.52 -2.80
N LEU A 145 4.26 -7.64 -2.87
CA LEU A 145 5.05 -7.26 -1.70
C LEU A 145 4.60 -5.89 -1.25
N GLY A 146 4.30 -5.76 0.04
CA GLY A 146 4.00 -4.49 0.69
C GLY A 146 5.02 -4.19 1.77
N SER A 147 5.36 -2.91 1.95
CA SER A 147 6.15 -2.43 3.09
C SER A 147 5.38 -1.40 3.88
N VAL A 148 5.70 -1.33 5.17
CA VAL A 148 5.26 -0.25 6.07
C VAL A 148 6.46 0.22 6.88
N VAL A 149 6.61 1.55 6.96
CA VAL A 149 7.60 2.21 7.80
C VAL A 149 6.86 3.18 8.72
N VAL A 150 7.08 3.02 10.02
CA VAL A 150 6.57 3.90 11.07
C VAL A 150 7.74 4.68 11.66
N SER A 151 7.68 6.00 11.54
CA SER A 151 8.66 6.93 12.10
C SER A 151 8.02 7.74 13.22
N ASN A 152 8.60 7.70 14.41
CA ASN A 152 8.26 8.61 15.49
C ASN A 152 9.02 9.92 15.28
N LEU A 153 8.31 10.99 14.91
CA LEU A 153 8.89 12.28 14.59
C LEU A 153 9.43 13.02 15.80
N THR A 154 9.01 12.64 17.00
CA THR A 154 9.45 13.26 18.27
C THR A 154 10.75 12.63 18.76
N SER A 155 10.85 11.30 18.75
CA SER A 155 12.07 10.59 19.21
C SER A 155 13.10 10.32 18.11
N GLY A 156 12.70 10.43 16.84
CA GLY A 156 13.51 10.04 15.69
C GLY A 156 13.57 8.52 15.45
N ASN A 157 12.94 7.71 16.31
CA ASN A 157 12.94 6.26 16.15
C ASN A 157 12.13 5.83 14.92
N ARG A 158 12.65 4.84 14.19
CA ARG A 158 11.97 4.23 13.04
C ARG A 158 11.90 2.72 13.20
N LYS A 159 10.77 2.15 12.77
CA LYS A 159 10.56 0.71 12.60
C LYS A 159 9.89 0.48 11.26
N GLY A 160 10.23 -0.60 10.60
CA GLY A 160 9.60 -0.99 9.35
C GLY A 160 9.66 -2.49 9.14
N GLY A 161 8.83 -2.96 8.23
CA GLY A 161 8.75 -4.35 7.83
C GLY A 161 8.05 -4.46 6.49
N TRP A 162 8.25 -5.60 5.85
CA TRP A 162 7.58 -5.96 4.61
C TRP A 162 6.87 -7.30 4.79
N ASP A 163 5.86 -7.51 3.95
CA ASP A 163 5.12 -8.76 3.87
C ASP A 163 4.87 -9.11 2.40
N ARG A 164 4.67 -10.40 2.13
CA ARG A 164 4.45 -10.96 0.80
C ARG A 164 3.16 -11.78 0.78
N ALA A 165 2.29 -11.45 -0.16
CA ALA A 165 1.10 -12.26 -0.47
C ALA A 165 1.23 -12.86 -1.87
N GLU A 166 0.79 -14.10 -2.04
CA GLU A 166 0.65 -14.72 -3.35
C GLU A 166 -0.80 -14.57 -3.85
N VAL A 167 -0.93 -14.21 -5.12
CA VAL A 167 -2.21 -13.98 -5.78
C VAL A 167 -2.30 -14.91 -6.98
N TYR A 168 -3.37 -15.71 -6.96
CA TYR A 168 -3.70 -16.64 -8.02
C TYR A 168 -4.95 -16.12 -8.72
N PHE A 169 -4.81 -15.78 -10.00
CA PHE A 169 -5.95 -15.38 -10.81
C PHE A 169 -6.50 -16.59 -11.54
N HIS A 170 -7.82 -16.61 -11.71
CA HIS A 170 -8.41 -17.40 -12.79
C HIS A 170 -8.00 -16.82 -14.15
N GLU A 171 -8.27 -17.57 -15.21
CA GLU A 171 -8.21 -16.99 -16.54
C GLU A 171 -9.10 -15.75 -16.59
N ILE A 172 -8.53 -14.61 -17.00
CA ILE A 172 -9.26 -13.34 -17.11
C ILE A 172 -9.62 -13.19 -18.59
N PRO A 173 -10.91 -13.33 -18.95
CA PRO A 173 -11.35 -13.21 -20.34
C PRO A 173 -11.01 -11.85 -20.93
N ASP A 174 -10.70 -11.82 -22.24
CA ASP A 174 -10.32 -10.59 -22.94
C ASP A 174 -11.41 -9.51 -22.89
N ASP A 175 -12.69 -9.89 -22.93
CA ASP A 175 -13.81 -8.96 -22.80
C ASP A 175 -13.88 -8.32 -21.41
N VAL A 176 -13.59 -9.08 -20.34
CA VAL A 176 -13.50 -8.54 -18.98
C VAL A 176 -12.37 -7.54 -18.89
N ILE A 177 -11.20 -7.86 -19.46
CA ILE A 177 -10.08 -6.94 -19.49
C ILE A 177 -10.53 -5.67 -20.22
N ASP A 178 -11.02 -5.77 -21.45
CA ASP A 178 -11.34 -4.65 -22.32
C ASP A 178 -12.37 -3.68 -21.73
N ASN A 179 -13.30 -4.19 -20.92
CA ASN A 179 -14.32 -3.41 -20.24
C ASN A 179 -13.81 -2.61 -19.02
N LEU A 180 -12.59 -2.85 -18.51
CA LEU A 180 -12.04 -2.14 -17.33
C LEU A 180 -11.87 -0.63 -17.52
N TRP A 181 -11.89 -0.15 -18.76
CA TRP A 181 -11.68 1.27 -19.10
C TRP A 181 -12.96 1.96 -19.57
N HIS A 182 -14.09 1.26 -19.58
CA HIS A 182 -15.37 1.76 -20.08
C HIS A 182 -16.37 2.11 -18.97
N CYS A 183 -15.88 2.26 -17.73
CA CYS A 183 -16.67 2.66 -16.55
C CYS A 183 -16.66 4.18 -16.34
#